data_AF-A0AA44ICE4-F1
#
_entry.id   AF-A0AA44ICE4-F1
#
_cell.length_a   1.000
_cell.length_b   1.000
_cell.length_c   1.000
_cell.angle_alpha   90.00
_cell.angle_beta   90.00
_cell.angle_gamma   90.00
#
_symmetry.space_group_name_H-M   'P 1'
#
loop_
_entity.id
_entity.type
_entity.pdbx_description
1 polymer ?
#
loop_
_entity_poly.entity_id
_entity_poly.type
_entity_poly.pdbx_seq_one_letter_code
_entity_poly.pdbx_strand_id
1 'polypeptide(L)'
;MYEKAKLLEDHASRIADGEDSQRQATRVSSRLLELRSQLNQLRSQLAVTQALQSRGAGLDIDLSGIDDGRAGFERSLGPSGLPSNQVFNTAKKKTQAVTDRLAEENQAAWSAWTEQLLAELPLARISMLVELEAEKQASKRQIELERIARGKASQEAITTFATTYAGLAELLQDTQDPPEALVDLLNRLREQPGLTLSDVTDEEIALLRECRMDAHITLKRKGS
;
A
#
# COMPACT_ATOMS: atom_id res chain seq x y z
N MET A 1 -72.78 -12.02 17.23
CA MET A 1 -71.52 -12.82 17.28
C MET A 1 -70.66 -12.62 16.04
N TYR A 2 -71.23 -12.61 14.83
CA TYR A 2 -70.51 -12.41 13.56
C TYR A 2 -69.73 -11.08 13.45
N GLU A 3 -70.32 -9.98 13.93
CA GLU A 3 -69.70 -8.64 13.88
C GLU A 3 -68.47 -8.50 14.79
N LYS A 4 -68.47 -9.16 15.95
CA LYS A 4 -67.30 -9.21 16.86
C LYS A 4 -66.17 -10.07 16.30
N ALA A 5 -66.48 -11.13 15.56
CA ALA A 5 -65.48 -11.97 14.90
C ALA A 5 -64.78 -11.21 13.75
N LYS A 6 -65.54 -10.45 12.95
CA LYS A 6 -64.99 -9.62 11.87
C LYS A 6 -64.07 -8.50 12.39
N LEU A 7 -64.46 -7.84 13.49
CA LEU A 7 -63.61 -6.82 14.13
C LEU A 7 -62.29 -7.40 14.68
N LEU A 8 -62.31 -8.64 15.17
CA LEU A 8 -61.11 -9.35 15.62
C LEU A 8 -60.21 -9.75 14.44
N GLU A 9 -60.79 -10.18 13.32
CA GLU A 9 -60.07 -10.49 12.09
C GLU A 9 -59.41 -9.24 11.48
N ASP A 10 -60.15 -8.13 11.39
CA ASP A 10 -59.62 -6.84 10.92
C ASP A 10 -58.53 -6.27 11.85
N HIS A 11 -58.60 -6.58 13.15
CA HIS A 11 -57.57 -6.19 14.12
C HIS A 11 -56.34 -7.10 14.04
N ALA A 12 -56.54 -8.42 13.88
CA ALA A 12 -55.47 -9.38 13.66
C ALA A 12 -54.72 -9.12 12.35
N SER A 13 -55.43 -8.78 11.27
CA SER A 13 -54.83 -8.39 9.98
C SER A 13 -53.97 -7.14 10.13
N ARG A 14 -54.44 -6.10 10.83
CA ARG A 14 -53.66 -4.88 11.07
C ARG A 14 -52.42 -5.10 11.92
N ILE A 15 -52.49 -5.98 12.92
CA ILE A 15 -51.32 -6.38 13.72
C ILE A 15 -50.33 -7.17 12.85
N ALA A 16 -50.82 -8.12 12.05
CA ALA A 16 -49.99 -8.90 11.14
C ALA A 16 -49.28 -8.00 10.09
N ASP A 17 -50.00 -7.04 9.50
CA ASP A 17 -49.45 -6.06 8.56
C ASP A 17 -48.38 -5.17 9.22
N GLY A 18 -48.59 -4.77 10.48
CA GLY A 18 -47.62 -4.02 11.27
C GLY A 18 -46.36 -4.82 11.61
N GLU A 19 -46.53 -6.08 12.02
CA GLU A 19 -45.41 -7.00 12.27
C GLU A 19 -44.60 -7.30 11.00
N ASP A 20 -45.27 -7.54 9.88
CA ASP A 20 -44.62 -7.79 8.61
C ASP A 20 -43.90 -6.56 8.07
N SER A 21 -44.49 -5.37 8.24
CA SER A 21 -43.83 -4.10 7.93
C SER A 21 -42.55 -3.91 8.78
N GLN A 22 -42.62 -4.21 10.08
CA GLN A 22 -41.47 -4.12 10.97
C GLN A 22 -40.38 -5.14 10.60
N ARG A 23 -40.75 -6.40 10.32
CA ARG A 23 -39.82 -7.44 9.86
C ARG A 23 -39.13 -7.03 8.56
N GLN A 24 -39.88 -6.48 7.61
CA GLN A 24 -39.32 -5.99 6.34
C GLN A 24 -38.36 -4.81 6.56
N ALA A 25 -38.71 -3.86 7.42
CA ALA A 25 -37.84 -2.73 7.75
C ALA A 25 -36.52 -3.19 8.41
N THR A 26 -36.58 -4.08 9.39
CA THR A 26 -35.38 -4.66 10.03
C THR A 26 -34.50 -5.41 9.02
N ARG A 27 -35.13 -6.22 8.15
CA ARG A 27 -34.42 -6.94 7.07
C ARG A 27 -33.69 -5.99 6.13
N VAL A 28 -34.38 -4.97 5.62
CA VAL A 28 -33.80 -3.99 4.68
C VAL A 28 -32.67 -3.22 5.34
N SER A 29 -32.86 -2.74 6.58
CA SER A 29 -31.84 -2.02 7.33
C SER A 29 -30.56 -2.84 7.51
N SER A 30 -30.68 -4.10 7.93
CA SER A 30 -29.54 -5.01 8.07
C SER A 30 -28.80 -5.22 6.74
N ARG A 31 -29.52 -5.41 5.63
CA ARG A 31 -28.91 -5.57 4.30
C ARG A 31 -28.24 -4.30 3.77
N LEU A 32 -28.80 -3.13 4.07
CA LEU A 32 -28.17 -1.86 3.74
C LEU A 32 -26.87 -1.65 4.49
N LEU A 33 -26.78 -2.07 5.76
CA LEU A 33 -25.53 -2.03 6.52
C LEU A 33 -24.46 -2.93 5.89
N GLU A 34 -24.80 -4.15 5.48
CA GLU A 34 -23.88 -5.04 4.76
C GLU A 34 -23.40 -4.42 3.45
N LEU A 35 -24.31 -3.89 2.63
CA LEU A 35 -23.96 -3.27 1.35
C LEU A 35 -23.11 -2.01 1.53
N ARG A 36 -23.39 -1.21 2.57
CA ARG A 36 -22.58 -0.02 2.91
C ARG A 36 -21.16 -0.40 3.28
N SER A 37 -20.96 -1.48 4.04
CA SER A 37 -19.63 -1.99 4.37
C SER A 37 -18.85 -2.36 3.10
N GLN A 38 -19.50 -3.05 2.16
CA GLN A 38 -18.92 -3.46 0.88
C GLN A 38 -18.57 -2.27 -0.02
N LEU A 39 -19.45 -1.27 -0.11
CA LEU A 39 -19.18 -0.04 -0.84
C LEU A 39 -18.02 0.74 -0.23
N ASN A 40 -17.86 0.73 1.09
CA ASN A 40 -16.70 1.35 1.73
C ASN A 40 -15.39 0.63 1.37
N GLN A 41 -15.40 -0.70 1.26
CA GLN A 41 -14.24 -1.47 0.80
C GLN A 41 -13.91 -1.15 -0.67
N LEU A 42 -14.91 -1.10 -1.54
CA LEU A 42 -14.72 -0.68 -2.94
C LEU A 42 -14.14 0.74 -3.02
N ARG A 43 -14.68 1.69 -2.26
CA ARG A 43 -14.17 3.07 -2.19
C ARG A 43 -12.72 3.13 -1.71
N SER A 44 -12.35 2.29 -0.73
CA SER A 44 -10.97 2.16 -0.29
C SER A 44 -10.06 1.69 -1.42
N GLN A 45 -10.48 0.71 -2.22
CA GLN A 45 -9.69 0.22 -3.35
C GLN A 45 -9.54 1.28 -4.44
N LEU A 46 -10.61 2.03 -4.74
CA LEU A 46 -10.53 3.14 -5.70
C LEU A 46 -9.59 4.26 -5.23
N ALA A 47 -9.57 4.56 -3.93
CA ALA A 47 -8.62 5.53 -3.37
C ALA A 47 -7.16 5.07 -3.54
N VAL A 48 -6.89 3.76 -3.39
CA VAL A 48 -5.57 3.17 -3.67
C VAL A 48 -5.22 3.29 -5.15
N THR A 49 -6.15 2.93 -6.04
CA THR A 49 -5.96 3.07 -7.49
C THR A 49 -5.63 4.51 -7.88
N GLN A 50 -6.39 5.48 -7.37
CA GLN A 50 -6.13 6.90 -7.63
C GLN A 50 -4.77 7.35 -7.08
N ALA A 51 -4.37 6.86 -5.90
CA ALA A 51 -3.06 7.17 -5.33
C ALA A 51 -1.92 6.63 -6.22
N LEU A 52 -2.04 5.40 -6.73
CA LEU A 52 -1.08 4.83 -7.69
C LEU A 52 -1.04 5.64 -8.99
N GLN A 53 -2.20 5.92 -9.58
CA GLN A 53 -2.30 6.65 -10.85
C GLN A 53 -1.73 8.07 -10.74
N SER A 54 -1.90 8.73 -9.60
CA SER A 54 -1.30 10.05 -9.35
C SER A 54 0.24 10.04 -9.34
N ARG A 55 0.85 8.85 -9.21
CA ARG A 55 2.29 8.60 -9.25
C ARG A 55 2.75 7.98 -10.57
N GLY A 56 1.86 7.87 -11.57
CA GLY A 56 2.15 7.23 -12.85
C GLY A 56 2.13 5.71 -12.82
N ALA A 57 1.65 5.08 -11.73
CA ALA A 57 1.53 3.63 -11.60
C ALA A 57 0.09 3.16 -11.82
N GLY A 58 -0.11 1.94 -12.35
CA GLY A 58 -1.45 1.36 -12.51
C GLY A 58 -2.40 2.15 -13.42
N LEU A 59 -1.85 2.78 -14.46
CA LEU A 59 -2.62 3.55 -15.45
C LEU A 59 -3.51 2.65 -16.33
N ASP A 60 -3.21 1.35 -16.35
CA ASP A 60 -3.89 0.29 -17.08
C ASP A 60 -4.96 -0.46 -16.26
N ILE A 61 -5.12 -0.12 -14.97
CA ILE A 61 -6.12 -0.72 -14.08
C ILE A 61 -7.52 -0.48 -14.65
N ASP A 62 -8.28 -1.57 -14.83
CA ASP A 62 -9.58 -1.53 -15.47
C ASP A 62 -10.67 -1.11 -14.47
N LEU A 63 -11.21 0.09 -14.68
CA LEU A 63 -12.34 0.63 -13.92
C LEU A 63 -13.70 0.27 -14.52
N SER A 64 -13.75 -0.53 -15.59
CA SER A 64 -15.00 -1.00 -16.16
C SER A 64 -15.77 -1.88 -15.16
N GLY A 65 -17.10 -1.78 -15.16
CA GLY A 65 -17.97 -2.61 -14.33
C GLY A 65 -18.10 -2.20 -12.86
N ILE A 66 -17.45 -1.11 -12.41
CA ILE A 66 -17.60 -0.58 -11.02
C ILE A 66 -19.06 -0.32 -10.67
N ASP A 67 -19.85 0.14 -11.64
CA ASP A 67 -21.26 0.45 -11.47
C ASP A 67 -22.20 -0.76 -11.62
N ASP A 68 -21.71 -1.94 -11.99
CA ASP A 68 -22.57 -3.10 -12.36
C ASP A 68 -23.43 -3.59 -11.20
N GLY A 69 -22.93 -3.48 -9.97
CA GLY A 69 -23.68 -3.77 -8.76
C GLY A 69 -24.84 -2.79 -8.56
N ARG A 70 -24.59 -1.49 -8.75
CA ARG A 70 -25.58 -0.42 -8.63
C ARG A 70 -26.62 -0.48 -9.75
N ALA A 71 -26.18 -0.52 -11.00
CA ALA A 71 -27.07 -0.58 -12.15
C ALA A 71 -27.95 -1.84 -12.15
N GLY A 72 -27.40 -2.97 -11.71
CA GLY A 72 -28.16 -4.21 -11.51
C GLY A 72 -29.18 -4.11 -10.37
N PHE A 73 -28.82 -3.45 -9.27
CA PHE A 73 -29.70 -3.22 -8.13
C PHE A 73 -30.88 -2.31 -8.50
N GLU A 74 -30.61 -1.16 -9.14
CA GLU A 74 -31.62 -0.19 -9.59
C GLU A 74 -32.62 -0.81 -10.56
N ARG A 75 -32.13 -1.60 -11.54
CA ARG A 75 -32.99 -2.29 -12.52
C ARG A 75 -33.88 -3.36 -11.89
N SER A 76 -33.49 -3.90 -10.74
CA SER A 76 -34.19 -4.99 -10.07
C SER A 76 -35.17 -4.53 -8.98
N LEU A 77 -35.38 -3.21 -8.85
CA LEU A 77 -36.42 -2.66 -7.99
C LEU A 77 -37.78 -2.94 -8.63
N GLY A 78 -38.57 -3.81 -7.99
CA GLY A 78 -39.91 -4.16 -8.43
C GLY A 78 -40.95 -3.05 -8.17
N PRO A 79 -42.24 -3.30 -8.49
CA PRO A 79 -43.32 -2.32 -8.36
C PRO A 79 -43.53 -1.78 -6.93
N SER A 80 -43.15 -2.53 -5.90
CA SER A 80 -43.23 -2.15 -4.49
C SER A 80 -42.07 -1.25 -4.02
N GLY A 81 -41.04 -1.05 -4.85
CA GLY A 81 -39.83 -0.30 -4.50
C GLY A 81 -38.91 -0.98 -3.48
N LEU A 82 -39.30 -2.14 -2.92
CA LEU A 82 -38.53 -2.85 -1.89
C LEU A 82 -37.71 -4.00 -2.48
N PRO A 83 -36.37 -3.99 -2.34
CA PRO A 83 -35.52 -5.03 -2.90
C PRO A 83 -35.68 -6.40 -2.19
N SER A 84 -35.63 -7.46 -2.98
CA SER A 84 -35.61 -8.84 -2.47
C SER A 84 -34.23 -9.19 -1.92
N ASN A 85 -34.14 -10.25 -1.10
CA ASN A 85 -32.85 -10.75 -0.62
C ASN A 85 -31.92 -11.16 -1.76
N GLN A 86 -32.48 -11.68 -2.86
CA GLN A 86 -31.72 -12.05 -4.04
C GLN A 86 -31.09 -10.82 -4.71
N VAL A 87 -31.80 -9.69 -4.77
CA VAL A 87 -31.28 -8.42 -5.29
C VAL A 87 -30.10 -7.93 -4.46
N PHE A 88 -30.25 -7.91 -3.12
CA PHE A 88 -29.14 -7.56 -2.22
C PHE A 88 -27.93 -8.48 -2.38
N ASN A 89 -28.15 -9.79 -2.39
CA ASN A 89 -27.07 -10.78 -2.53
C ASN A 89 -26.35 -10.64 -3.88
N THR A 90 -27.08 -10.34 -4.95
CA THR A 90 -26.50 -10.14 -6.28
C THR A 90 -25.65 -8.88 -6.33
N ALA A 91 -26.17 -7.75 -5.82
CA ALA A 91 -25.41 -6.51 -5.74
C ALA A 91 -24.15 -6.67 -4.89
N LYS A 92 -24.28 -7.29 -3.70
CA LYS A 92 -23.15 -7.62 -2.83
C LYS A 92 -22.08 -8.45 -3.55
N LYS A 93 -22.47 -9.54 -4.23
CA LYS A 93 -21.53 -10.39 -4.96
C LYS A 93 -20.81 -9.65 -6.07
N LYS A 94 -21.52 -8.80 -6.83
CA LYS A 94 -20.91 -7.98 -7.89
C LYS A 94 -19.93 -6.95 -7.33
N THR A 95 -20.32 -6.23 -6.27
CA THR A 95 -19.44 -5.26 -5.60
C THR A 95 -18.21 -5.93 -5.02
N GLN A 96 -18.36 -7.09 -4.38
CA GLN A 96 -17.24 -7.86 -3.85
C GLN A 96 -16.29 -8.32 -4.97
N ALA A 97 -16.82 -8.85 -6.08
CA ALA A 97 -15.99 -9.31 -7.20
C ALA A 97 -15.14 -8.18 -7.80
N VAL A 98 -15.71 -6.98 -7.99
CA VAL A 98 -14.95 -5.80 -8.44
C VAL A 98 -13.94 -5.37 -7.38
N THR A 99 -14.31 -5.40 -6.10
CA THR A 99 -13.42 -5.03 -5.00
C THR A 99 -12.19 -5.94 -4.93
N ASP A 100 -12.40 -7.25 -5.06
CA ASP A 100 -11.33 -8.25 -5.03
C ASP A 100 -10.40 -8.10 -6.25
N ARG A 101 -10.98 -7.93 -7.45
CA ARG A 101 -10.21 -7.65 -8.67
C ARG A 101 -9.34 -6.40 -8.52
N LEU A 102 -9.92 -5.28 -8.07
CA LEU A 102 -9.17 -4.04 -7.86
C LEU A 102 -8.09 -4.21 -6.80
N ALA A 103 -8.33 -4.99 -5.75
CA ALA A 103 -7.30 -5.25 -4.74
C ALA A 103 -6.10 -6.02 -5.32
N GLU A 104 -6.34 -7.01 -6.19
CA GLU A 104 -5.29 -7.74 -6.89
C GLU A 104 -4.52 -6.85 -7.88
N GLU A 105 -5.24 -6.09 -8.71
CA GLU A 105 -4.65 -5.17 -9.70
C GLU A 105 -3.85 -4.06 -9.01
N ASN A 106 -4.39 -3.45 -7.94
CA ASN A 106 -3.68 -2.45 -7.13
C ASN A 106 -2.40 -3.02 -6.51
N GLN A 107 -2.44 -4.26 -5.99
CA GLN A 107 -1.27 -4.88 -5.39
C GLN A 107 -0.21 -5.20 -6.45
N ALA A 108 -0.61 -5.68 -7.63
CA ALA A 108 0.32 -5.94 -8.73
C ALA A 108 1.00 -4.64 -9.23
N ALA A 109 0.21 -3.59 -9.46
CA ALA A 109 0.73 -2.28 -9.86
C ALA A 109 1.66 -1.68 -8.80
N TRP A 110 1.33 -1.83 -7.51
CA TRP A 110 2.19 -1.43 -6.40
C TRP A 110 3.54 -2.15 -6.41
N SER A 111 3.54 -3.48 -6.53
CA SER A 111 4.77 -4.26 -6.55
C SER A 111 5.65 -3.90 -7.74
N ALA A 112 5.07 -3.79 -8.95
CA ALA A 112 5.81 -3.39 -10.14
C ALA A 112 6.41 -1.98 -10.01
N TRP A 113 5.63 -1.02 -9.53
CA TRP A 113 6.09 0.37 -9.37
C TRP A 113 7.21 0.51 -8.34
N THR A 114 7.07 -0.14 -7.19
CA THR A 114 8.10 -0.09 -6.14
C THR A 114 9.37 -0.82 -6.54
N GLU A 115 9.27 -1.95 -7.24
CA GLU A 115 10.41 -2.67 -7.79
C GLU A 115 11.18 -1.83 -8.80
N GLN A 116 10.47 -1.19 -9.75
CA GLN A 116 11.08 -0.30 -10.72
C GLN A 116 11.84 0.84 -10.03
N LEU A 117 11.18 1.55 -9.10
CA LEU A 117 11.81 2.67 -8.40
C LEU A 117 13.02 2.23 -7.57
N LEU A 118 12.93 1.09 -6.86
CA LEU A 118 14.07 0.59 -6.10
C LEU A 118 15.26 0.22 -6.99
N ALA A 119 15.01 -0.31 -8.20
CA ALA A 119 16.06 -0.61 -9.16
C ALA A 119 16.72 0.65 -9.75
N GLU A 120 16.00 1.78 -9.81
CA GLU A 120 16.52 3.06 -10.31
C GLU A 120 17.37 3.82 -9.26
N LEU A 121 17.29 3.45 -7.98
CA LEU A 121 18.08 4.11 -6.93
C LEU A 121 19.56 3.72 -7.00
N PRO A 122 20.49 4.71 -7.02
CA PRO A 122 21.91 4.44 -7.01
C PRO A 122 22.39 4.12 -5.59
N LEU A 123 21.92 3.01 -5.01
CA LEU A 123 22.16 2.63 -3.61
C LEU A 123 23.65 2.49 -3.25
N ALA A 124 24.51 2.18 -4.23
CA ALA A 124 25.96 2.15 -4.05
C ALA A 124 26.52 3.49 -3.56
N ARG A 125 25.88 4.62 -3.90
CA ARG A 125 26.30 5.96 -3.46
C ARG A 125 26.15 6.18 -1.96
N ILE A 126 25.40 5.34 -1.24
CA ILE A 126 25.25 5.48 0.22
C ILE A 126 26.62 5.42 0.92
N SER A 127 27.54 4.55 0.46
CA SER A 127 28.88 4.44 1.06
C SER A 127 29.79 5.63 0.76
N MET A 128 29.39 6.51 -0.16
CA MET A 128 30.13 7.72 -0.52
C MET A 128 29.65 8.95 0.28
N LEU A 129 28.66 8.78 1.16
CA LEU A 129 28.22 9.83 2.05
C LEU A 129 29.28 10.08 3.13
N VAL A 130 29.90 11.25 3.03
CA VAL A 130 31.01 11.72 3.88
C VAL A 130 30.59 11.78 5.37
N GLU A 131 29.36 12.20 5.64
CA GLU A 131 28.85 12.27 7.02
C GLU A 131 28.29 10.92 7.47
N LEU A 132 28.88 10.32 8.51
CA LEU A 132 28.45 9.04 9.08
C LEU A 132 26.95 9.04 9.47
N GLU A 133 26.43 10.18 9.91
CA GLU A 133 25.01 10.30 10.24
C GLU A 133 24.13 10.30 8.98
N ALA A 134 24.58 10.92 7.88
CA ALA A 134 23.90 10.86 6.59
C ALA A 134 23.91 9.44 6.01
N GLU A 135 25.03 8.71 6.08
CA GLU A 135 25.13 7.29 5.67
C GLU A 135 24.13 6.42 6.44
N LYS A 136 24.07 6.58 7.77
CA LYS A 136 23.12 5.85 8.63
C LYS A 136 21.68 6.18 8.29
N GLN A 137 21.36 7.44 8.06
CA GLN A 137 20.01 7.87 7.68
C GLN A 137 19.61 7.32 6.31
N ALA A 138 20.53 7.35 5.33
CA ALA A 138 20.31 6.79 4.00
C ALA A 138 20.05 5.28 4.06
N SER A 139 20.89 4.55 4.80
CA SER A 139 20.74 3.11 5.03
C SER A 139 19.41 2.78 5.70
N LYS A 140 18.99 3.56 6.69
CA LYS A 140 17.70 3.40 7.36
C LYS A 140 16.52 3.63 6.39
N ARG A 141 16.61 4.66 5.53
CA ARG A 141 15.59 4.94 4.51
C ARG A 141 15.51 3.83 3.47
N GLN A 142 16.65 3.26 3.05
CA GLN A 142 16.68 2.09 2.16
C GLN A 142 15.91 0.91 2.77
N ILE A 143 16.27 0.53 4.00
CA ILE A 143 15.61 -0.59 4.71
C ILE A 143 14.10 -0.32 4.88
N GLU A 144 13.74 0.94 5.16
CA GLU A 144 12.35 1.35 5.27
C GLU A 144 11.59 1.22 3.94
N LEU A 145 12.19 1.64 2.82
CA LEU A 145 11.60 1.48 1.49
C LEU A 145 11.37 0.01 1.14
N GLU A 146 12.38 -0.85 1.36
CA GLU A 146 12.26 -2.30 1.14
C GLU A 146 11.17 -2.93 2.02
N ARG A 147 11.00 -2.43 3.26
CA ARG A 147 9.94 -2.88 4.15
C ARG A 147 8.56 -2.42 3.65
N ILE A 148 8.42 -1.18 3.21
CA ILE A 148 7.15 -0.65 2.71
C ILE A 148 6.76 -1.36 1.41
N ALA A 149 7.70 -1.53 0.47
CA ALA A 149 7.48 -2.19 -0.83
C ALA A 149 6.91 -3.61 -0.69
N ARG A 150 7.43 -4.39 0.27
CA ARG A 150 6.93 -5.74 0.58
C ARG A 150 5.54 -5.76 1.24
N GLY A 151 5.04 -4.61 1.66
CA GLY A 151 3.74 -4.46 2.30
C GLY A 151 2.56 -4.50 1.30
N LYS A 152 1.36 -4.35 1.86
CA LYS A 152 0.13 -4.21 1.06
C LYS A 152 -0.01 -2.79 0.53
N ALA A 153 -0.53 -2.68 -0.69
CA ALA A 153 -0.90 -1.40 -1.27
C ALA A 153 -1.95 -0.70 -0.40
N SER A 154 -1.64 0.52 0.03
CA SER A 154 -2.56 1.42 0.73
C SER A 154 -2.18 2.86 0.40
N GLN A 155 -3.13 3.79 0.54
CA GLN A 155 -2.88 5.21 0.28
C GLN A 155 -1.75 5.77 1.16
N GLU A 156 -1.68 5.33 2.42
CA GLU A 156 -0.62 5.67 3.35
C GLU A 156 0.72 5.09 2.89
N ALA A 157 0.77 3.79 2.55
CA ALA A 157 1.99 3.13 2.09
C ALA A 157 2.56 3.79 0.83
N ILE A 158 1.68 4.15 -0.13
CA ILE A 158 2.07 4.85 -1.36
C ILE A 158 2.66 6.22 -1.06
N THR A 159 2.02 6.98 -0.18
CA THR A 159 2.47 8.33 0.18
C THR A 159 3.80 8.29 0.91
N THR A 160 3.94 7.41 1.91
CA THR A 160 5.16 7.23 2.68
C THR A 160 6.30 6.73 1.80
N PHE A 161 6.07 5.71 0.95
CA PHE A 161 7.09 5.23 0.01
C PHE A 161 7.57 6.33 -0.92
N ALA A 162 6.66 7.06 -1.57
CA ALA A 162 7.02 8.15 -2.49
C ALA A 162 7.86 9.24 -1.79
N THR A 163 7.52 9.57 -0.55
CA THR A 163 8.20 10.61 0.23
C THR A 163 9.60 10.13 0.67
N THR A 164 9.70 8.91 1.19
CA THR A 164 10.97 8.31 1.59
C THR A 164 11.88 8.09 0.38
N TYR A 165 11.31 7.72 -0.77
CA TYR A 165 12.02 7.55 -2.03
C TYR A 165 12.62 8.88 -2.49
N ALA A 166 11.81 9.93 -2.58
CA ALA A 166 12.27 11.24 -2.99
C ALA A 166 13.37 11.77 -2.07
N GLY A 167 13.21 11.62 -0.75
CA GLY A 167 14.22 12.06 0.22
C GLY A 167 15.51 11.23 0.20
N LEU A 168 15.47 9.96 -0.23
CA LEU A 168 16.68 9.18 -0.45
C LEU A 168 17.33 9.54 -1.80
N ALA A 169 16.54 9.67 -2.86
CA ALA A 169 17.03 10.06 -4.18
C ALA A 169 17.72 11.43 -4.15
N GLU A 170 17.13 12.42 -3.48
CA GLU A 170 17.70 13.76 -3.28
C GLU A 170 19.04 13.70 -2.55
N LEU A 171 19.15 12.88 -1.49
CA LEU A 171 20.40 12.70 -0.75
C LEU A 171 21.51 12.08 -1.61
N LEU A 172 21.15 11.21 -2.56
CA LEU A 172 22.11 10.50 -3.41
C LEU A 172 22.39 11.22 -4.75
N GLN A 173 21.64 12.26 -5.09
CA GLN A 173 21.69 12.91 -6.39
C GLN A 173 23.06 13.52 -6.70
N ASP A 174 23.63 14.24 -5.75
CA ASP A 174 24.93 14.93 -5.89
C ASP A 174 26.11 14.06 -5.45
N THR A 175 25.85 12.82 -5.01
CA THR A 175 26.88 11.90 -4.56
C THR A 175 27.46 11.16 -5.77
N GLN A 176 28.80 11.02 -5.80
CA GLN A 176 29.48 10.32 -6.88
C GLN A 176 29.31 8.80 -6.76
N ASP A 177 29.29 8.10 -7.89
CA ASP A 177 29.34 6.65 -7.89
C ASP A 177 30.69 6.16 -7.35
N PRO A 178 30.70 5.23 -6.38
CA PRO A 178 31.95 4.73 -5.83
C PRO A 178 32.71 3.88 -6.86
N PRO A 179 34.04 4.04 -6.98
CA PRO A 179 34.87 3.05 -7.65
C PRO A 179 34.72 1.68 -7.00
N GLU A 180 34.66 0.60 -7.79
CA GLU A 180 34.50 -0.78 -7.29
C GLU A 180 35.56 -1.14 -6.23
N ALA A 181 36.82 -0.78 -6.49
CA ALA A 181 37.92 -0.97 -5.55
C ALA A 181 37.72 -0.26 -4.20
N LEU A 182 37.04 0.89 -4.19
CA LEU A 182 36.72 1.60 -2.94
C LEU A 182 35.61 0.87 -2.17
N VAL A 183 34.58 0.38 -2.87
CA VAL A 183 33.51 -0.39 -2.24
C VAL A 183 34.07 -1.63 -1.56
N ASP A 184 34.93 -2.37 -2.25
CA ASP A 184 35.57 -3.58 -1.70
C ASP A 184 36.40 -3.27 -0.45
N LEU A 185 37.17 -2.17 -0.48
CA LEU A 185 37.94 -1.71 0.66
C LEU A 185 37.04 -1.31 1.85
N LEU A 186 35.99 -0.53 1.61
CA LEU A 186 35.05 -0.12 2.66
C LEU A 186 34.31 -1.33 3.26
N ASN A 187 33.93 -2.30 2.43
CA ASN A 187 33.33 -3.56 2.89
C ASN A 187 34.31 -4.33 3.79
N ARG A 188 35.57 -4.48 3.37
CA ARG A 188 36.62 -5.14 4.18
C ARG A 188 36.83 -4.43 5.51
N LEU A 189 36.88 -3.10 5.52
CA LEU A 189 37.03 -2.30 6.74
C LEU A 189 35.86 -2.49 7.72
N ARG A 190 34.63 -2.68 7.22
CA ARG A 190 33.45 -2.96 8.07
C ARG A 190 33.40 -4.40 8.58
N GLU A 191 33.70 -5.37 7.71
CA GLU A 191 33.48 -6.80 7.98
C GLU A 191 34.63 -7.47 8.75
N GLN A 192 35.86 -6.95 8.61
CA GLN A 192 37.05 -7.53 9.23
C GLN A 192 37.55 -6.66 10.38
N PRO A 193 37.06 -6.88 11.62
CA PRO A 193 37.63 -6.23 12.78
C PRO A 193 39.11 -6.63 12.93
N GLY A 194 40.01 -5.67 12.71
CA GLY A 194 41.45 -5.88 12.81
C GLY A 194 42.22 -5.86 11.50
N LEU A 195 41.65 -5.37 10.40
CA LEU A 195 42.39 -5.03 9.18
C LEU A 195 43.61 -4.17 9.56
N THR A 196 44.81 -4.65 9.25
CA THR A 196 46.06 -3.96 9.57
C THR A 196 46.51 -3.10 8.40
N LEU A 197 47.38 -2.13 8.65
CA LEU A 197 47.98 -1.33 7.57
C LEU A 197 48.74 -2.18 6.54
N SER A 198 49.25 -3.36 6.91
CA SER A 198 49.87 -4.29 5.95
C SER A 198 48.87 -5.01 5.04
N ASP A 199 47.59 -5.01 5.40
CA ASP A 199 46.53 -5.59 4.58
C ASP A 199 45.94 -4.55 3.60
N VAL A 200 46.36 -3.29 3.69
CA VAL A 200 45.91 -2.19 2.82
C VAL A 200 47.08 -1.71 1.98
N THR A 201 46.89 -1.71 0.67
CA THR A 201 47.89 -1.25 -0.32
C THR A 201 48.01 0.28 -0.33
N ASP A 202 49.12 0.79 -0.85
CA ASP A 202 49.32 2.24 -1.00
C ASP A 202 48.31 2.84 -1.99
N GLU A 203 47.92 2.08 -3.03
CA GLU A 203 46.87 2.44 -3.97
C GLU A 203 45.50 2.57 -3.29
N GLU A 204 45.14 1.66 -2.40
CA GLU A 204 43.91 1.72 -1.61
C GLU A 204 43.91 2.93 -0.66
N ILE A 205 45.05 3.26 -0.04
CA ILE A 205 45.19 4.46 0.79
C ILE A 205 45.06 5.74 -0.06
N ALA A 206 45.66 5.75 -1.26
CA ALA A 206 45.53 6.86 -2.20
C ALA A 206 44.06 7.04 -2.62
N LEU A 207 43.36 5.96 -2.92
CA LEU A 207 41.94 5.95 -3.28
C LEU A 207 41.05 6.53 -2.17
N LEU A 208 41.31 6.17 -0.90
CA LEU A 208 40.62 6.76 0.24
C LEU A 208 40.79 8.29 0.30
N ARG A 209 41.97 8.81 -0.03
CA ARG A 209 42.24 10.26 -0.04
C ARG A 209 41.59 10.96 -1.23
N GLU A 210 41.66 10.37 -2.43
CA GLU A 210 41.04 10.91 -3.64
C GLU A 210 39.53 11.05 -3.48
N CYS A 211 38.90 10.06 -2.86
CA CYS A 211 37.47 10.07 -2.55
C CYS A 211 37.12 10.76 -1.22
N ARG A 212 38.10 11.37 -0.52
CA ARG A 212 37.94 12.08 0.76
C ARG A 212 37.33 11.22 1.89
N MET A 213 37.50 9.91 1.81
CA MET A 213 37.08 8.94 2.83
C MET A 213 38.12 8.78 3.94
N ASP A 214 39.37 9.18 3.70
CA ASP A 214 40.48 9.12 4.65
C ASP A 214 40.20 9.91 5.95
N ALA A 215 39.50 11.04 5.86
CA ALA A 215 39.11 11.85 7.01
C ALA A 215 38.14 11.13 7.98
N HIS A 216 37.53 10.03 7.55
CA HIS A 216 36.52 9.28 8.29
C HIS A 216 37.04 7.96 8.86
N ILE A 217 38.31 7.63 8.61
CA ILE A 217 38.94 6.39 9.06
C ILE A 217 39.99 6.72 10.11
N THR A 218 39.85 6.12 11.30
CA THR A 218 40.81 6.29 12.40
C THR A 218 41.72 5.07 12.52
N LEU A 219 43.03 5.31 12.54
CA LEU A 219 44.03 4.28 12.79
C LEU A 219 44.30 4.17 14.30
N LYS A 220 44.24 2.94 14.84
CA LYS A 220 44.61 2.65 16.23
C LYS A 220 45.72 1.60 16.28
N ARG A 221 46.76 1.84 17.08
CA ARG A 221 47.85 0.87 17.28
C ARG A 221 47.35 -0.32 18.10
N LYS A 222 47.63 -1.54 17.63
CA LYS A 222 47.30 -2.75 18.41
C LYS A 222 48.10 -2.74 19.72
N GLY A 223 47.39 -2.87 20.84
CA GLY A 223 47.99 -2.84 22.19
C GLY A 223 48.15 -1.46 22.82
N SER A 224 47.63 -0.38 22.19
CA SER A 224 47.49 0.96 22.80
C SER A 224 46.10 1.21 23.37
#